data_AF-A0A2E6GRM2-F1
#
_entry.id   AF-A0A2E6GRM2-F1
#
_cell.length_a   1.000
_cell.length_b   1.000
_cell.length_c   1.000
_cell.angle_alpha   90.00
_cell.angle_beta   90.00
_cell.angle_gamma   90.00
#
_symmetry.space_group_name_H-M   'P 1'
#
loop_
_entity.id
_entity.type
_entity.pdbx_description
1 polymer ?
#
loop_
_entity_poly.entity_id
_entity_poly.type
_entity_poly.pdbx_seq_one_letter_code
_entity_poly.pdbx_strand_id
1 'polypeptide(L)'
;MATKMQQLIDTATPYWDAEAEIAKRFYKKAKREDHAFYLRAQLWKELNPVDGFFNGLHRELTEAVEMFPKVGKTIDRHDYYFLLEQLVAEYNHFVMLADVLEYVQGRKISKRDLKQLPQEKKLGDIRRNYVKTGGAIGKAAVGITEGGGTALFRVGKNLKGSRINQMTAKVMKVIWEDEKDHYMVQADIAAKMIKNKADMKKMQEAMVDVSLQRVWMRNEMFLNPMTTDEVESYIARRTRAIANRS
;
A
#
# COMPACT_ATOMS: atom_id res chain seq x y z
N MET A 1 -16.94 18.94 -15.34
CA MET A 1 -17.09 17.52 -14.97
C MET A 1 -15.72 16.97 -14.62
N ALA A 2 -15.58 16.28 -13.49
CA ALA A 2 -14.31 15.62 -13.11
C ALA A 2 -13.90 14.58 -14.16
N THR A 3 -12.60 14.50 -14.48
CA THR A 3 -12.06 13.47 -15.36
C THR A 3 -12.27 12.08 -14.75
N LYS A 4 -12.21 11.02 -15.57
CA LYS A 4 -12.31 9.63 -15.06
C LYS A 4 -11.23 9.37 -14.00
N MET A 5 -10.00 9.82 -14.26
CA MET A 5 -8.88 9.71 -13.32
C MET A 5 -9.20 10.41 -11.99
N GLN A 6 -9.73 11.63 -12.03
CA GLN A 6 -10.09 12.37 -10.81
C GLN A 6 -11.18 11.66 -10.03
N GLN A 7 -12.20 11.12 -10.70
CA GLN A 7 -13.26 10.34 -10.04
C GLN A 7 -12.71 9.10 -9.32
N LEU A 8 -11.72 8.40 -9.89
CA LEU A 8 -11.06 7.27 -9.23
C LEU A 8 -10.27 7.72 -8.00
N ILE A 9 -9.49 8.81 -8.12
CA ILE A 9 -8.74 9.39 -7.01
C ILE A 9 -9.70 9.81 -5.87
N ASP A 10 -10.79 10.50 -6.21
CA ASP A 10 -11.80 10.94 -5.25
C ASP A 10 -12.50 9.77 -4.55
N THR A 11 -12.65 8.64 -5.26
CA THR A 11 -13.21 7.40 -4.70
C THR A 11 -12.31 6.82 -3.61
N ALA A 12 -10.99 6.83 -3.81
CA ALA A 12 -10.04 6.24 -2.86
C ALA A 12 -9.61 7.19 -1.73
N THR A 13 -9.64 8.50 -1.97
CA THR A 13 -9.11 9.53 -1.05
C THR A 13 -9.67 9.47 0.38
N PRO A 14 -10.98 9.26 0.63
CA PRO A 14 -11.51 9.12 2.00
C PRO A 14 -10.82 8.03 2.82
N TYR A 15 -10.46 6.92 2.17
CA TYR A 15 -9.82 5.78 2.79
C TYR A 15 -8.33 6.04 3.03
N TRP A 16 -7.64 6.67 2.07
CA TRP A 16 -6.25 7.11 2.25
C TRP A 16 -6.11 8.11 3.40
N ASP A 17 -7.05 9.05 3.53
CA ASP A 17 -7.08 9.99 4.65
C ASP A 17 -7.33 9.26 5.98
N ALA A 18 -8.15 8.21 6.00
CA ALA A 18 -8.36 7.37 7.18
C ALA A 18 -7.09 6.58 7.56
N GLU A 19 -6.38 5.97 6.60
CA GLU A 19 -5.08 5.32 6.84
C GLU A 19 -4.07 6.31 7.46
N ALA A 20 -4.03 7.55 6.97
CA ALA A 20 -3.17 8.60 7.51
C ALA A 20 -3.56 9.01 8.95
N GLU A 21 -4.85 9.14 9.25
CA GLU A 21 -5.32 9.49 10.59
C GLU A 21 -4.99 8.38 11.61
N ILE A 22 -5.18 7.12 11.24
CA ILE A 22 -4.79 5.95 12.04
C ILE A 22 -3.29 6.02 12.38
N ALA A 23 -2.43 6.19 11.36
CA ALA A 23 -0.99 6.27 11.55
C ALA A 23 -0.60 7.45 12.45
N LYS A 24 -1.23 8.62 12.26
CA LYS A 24 -0.99 9.81 13.07
C LYS A 24 -1.33 9.59 14.54
N ARG A 25 -2.49 8.98 14.83
CA ARG A 25 -2.93 8.68 16.20
C ARG A 25 -2.00 7.67 16.87
N PHE A 26 -1.56 6.66 16.13
CA PHE A 26 -0.59 5.67 16.58
C PHE A 26 0.74 6.33 16.97
N TYR A 27 1.41 7.00 16.03
CA TYR A 27 2.75 7.57 16.28
C TYR A 27 2.77 8.65 17.36
N LYS A 28 1.63 9.29 17.65
CA LYS A 28 1.51 10.24 18.76
C LYS A 28 1.72 9.59 20.14
N LYS A 29 1.39 8.31 20.28
CA LYS A 29 1.37 7.59 21.58
C LYS A 29 2.23 6.32 21.60
N ALA A 30 2.76 5.90 20.45
CA ALA A 30 3.47 4.64 20.30
C ALA A 30 4.69 4.55 21.22
N LYS A 31 4.79 3.40 21.90
CA LYS A 31 5.96 2.96 22.65
C LYS A 31 6.80 2.01 21.81
N ARG A 32 7.99 1.70 22.30
CA ARG A 32 8.96 0.86 21.58
C ARG A 32 8.37 -0.50 21.16
N GLU A 33 7.56 -1.11 22.02
CA GLU A 33 6.92 -2.41 21.79
C GLU A 33 5.83 -2.31 20.71
N ASP A 34 5.12 -1.18 20.67
CA ASP A 34 4.13 -0.88 19.63
C ASP A 34 4.81 -0.72 18.27
N HIS A 35 5.98 -0.07 18.23
CA HIS A 35 6.81 0.00 17.03
C HIS A 35 7.23 -1.40 16.57
N ALA A 36 7.65 -2.26 17.50
CA ALA A 36 8.01 -3.64 17.17
C ALA A 36 6.83 -4.40 16.56
N PHE A 37 5.63 -4.25 17.12
CA PHE A 37 4.42 -4.92 16.64
C PHE A 37 4.11 -4.55 15.19
N TYR A 38 3.99 -3.25 14.87
CA TYR A 38 3.60 -2.87 13.51
C TYR A 38 4.72 -3.16 12.51
N LEU A 39 6.01 -2.98 12.87
CA LEU A 39 7.13 -3.23 11.96
C LEU A 39 7.20 -4.71 11.57
N ARG A 40 6.95 -5.63 12.49
CA ARG A 40 6.86 -7.08 12.20
C ARG A 40 5.76 -7.40 11.19
N ALA A 41 4.65 -6.67 11.24
CA ALA A 41 3.55 -6.83 10.31
C ALA A 41 3.80 -6.13 8.97
N GLN A 42 4.39 -4.93 8.96
CA GLN A 42 4.76 -4.21 7.75
C GLN A 42 5.80 -4.99 6.93
N LEU A 43 6.86 -5.47 7.58
CA LEU A 43 7.90 -6.28 6.93
C LEU A 43 7.37 -7.62 6.40
N TRP A 44 6.36 -8.20 7.06
CA TRP A 44 5.67 -9.36 6.52
C TRP A 44 5.05 -9.03 5.16
N LYS A 45 4.44 -7.84 5.01
CA LYS A 45 3.85 -7.41 3.73
C LYS A 45 4.90 -7.20 2.64
N GLU A 46 6.04 -6.59 2.96
CA GLU A 46 7.08 -6.36 1.94
C GLU A 46 7.66 -7.67 1.39
N LEU A 47 7.80 -8.69 2.24
CA LEU A 47 8.39 -9.97 1.83
C LEU A 47 7.41 -10.95 1.19
N ASN A 48 6.14 -10.92 1.58
CA ASN A 48 5.18 -11.95 1.19
C ASN A 48 4.30 -11.47 0.05
N PRO A 49 4.04 -12.34 -0.94
CA PRO A 49 3.14 -12.01 -2.04
C PRO A 49 1.78 -11.54 -1.55
N VAL A 50 1.38 -10.36 -1.96
CA VAL A 50 -0.02 -10.00 -2.06
C VAL A 50 -0.35 -10.04 -3.54
N ASP A 51 -1.35 -10.81 -3.94
CA ASP A 51 -1.75 -10.87 -5.34
C ASP A 51 -2.19 -9.46 -5.81
N GLY A 52 -1.49 -8.91 -6.79
CA GLY A 52 -1.53 -7.48 -7.15
C GLY A 52 -0.64 -7.15 -8.35
N PHE A 53 -0.23 -5.89 -8.51
CA PHE A 53 0.72 -5.49 -9.58
C PHE A 53 2.16 -5.86 -9.19
N PHE A 54 2.47 -5.93 -7.89
CA PHE A 54 3.73 -6.42 -7.35
C PHE A 54 3.47 -7.57 -6.37
N ASN A 55 3.83 -8.79 -6.75
CA ASN A 55 3.44 -10.02 -6.05
C ASN A 55 4.43 -10.40 -4.93
N GLY A 56 4.98 -9.41 -4.22
CA GLY A 56 5.97 -9.59 -3.16
C GLY A 56 7.38 -9.95 -3.67
N LEU A 57 8.40 -9.45 -2.97
CA LEU A 57 9.80 -9.48 -3.41
C LEU A 57 10.30 -10.86 -3.89
N HIS A 58 9.94 -11.94 -3.19
CA HIS A 58 10.42 -13.28 -3.55
C HIS A 58 9.88 -13.76 -4.91
N ARG A 59 8.62 -13.45 -5.23
CA ARG A 59 7.99 -13.87 -6.48
C ARG A 59 8.52 -13.03 -7.65
N GLU A 60 8.60 -11.73 -7.47
CA GLU A 60 9.13 -10.81 -8.49
C GLU A 60 10.60 -11.13 -8.83
N LEU A 61 11.43 -11.51 -7.84
CA LEU A 61 12.78 -11.99 -8.09
C LEU A 61 12.82 -13.30 -8.89
N THR A 62 11.90 -14.23 -8.61
CA THR A 62 11.79 -15.49 -9.36
C THR A 62 11.38 -15.21 -10.81
N GLU A 63 10.37 -14.37 -11.01
CA GLU A 63 9.88 -13.98 -12.33
C GLU A 63 10.96 -13.23 -13.13
N ALA A 64 11.75 -12.36 -12.50
CA ALA A 64 12.88 -11.69 -13.15
C ALA A 64 13.92 -12.69 -13.69
N VAL A 65 14.27 -13.72 -12.92
CA VAL A 65 15.19 -14.78 -13.36
C VAL A 65 14.62 -15.53 -14.58
N GLU A 66 13.33 -15.86 -14.57
CA GLU A 66 12.65 -16.53 -15.69
C GLU A 66 12.52 -15.65 -16.94
N MET A 67 12.45 -14.33 -16.78
CA MET A 67 12.37 -13.36 -17.88
C MET A 67 13.72 -13.15 -18.56
N PHE A 68 14.83 -13.24 -17.84
CA PHE A 68 16.17 -12.91 -18.36
C PHE A 68 16.52 -13.58 -19.71
N PRO A 69 16.27 -14.90 -19.93
CA PRO A 69 16.58 -15.55 -21.21
C PRO A 69 15.80 -15.03 -22.43
N LYS A 70 14.72 -14.27 -22.20
CA LYS A 70 13.83 -13.68 -23.21
C LYS A 70 14.16 -12.22 -23.52
N VAL A 71 15.03 -11.59 -22.73
CA VAL A 71 15.46 -10.20 -22.91
C VAL A 71 16.19 -10.05 -24.25
N GLY A 72 15.83 -9.00 -25.01
CA GLY A 72 16.33 -8.76 -26.36
C GLY A 72 15.73 -9.67 -27.44
N LYS A 73 14.83 -10.59 -27.06
CA LYS A 73 14.07 -11.44 -28.00
C LYS A 73 12.60 -11.03 -28.03
N THR A 74 11.92 -11.19 -26.91
CA THR A 74 10.48 -10.89 -26.75
C THR A 74 10.21 -9.93 -25.60
N ILE A 75 11.20 -9.63 -24.78
CA ILE A 75 11.14 -8.64 -23.70
C ILE A 75 12.14 -7.53 -24.04
N ASP A 76 11.68 -6.27 -24.02
CA ASP A 76 12.57 -5.14 -24.25
C ASP A 76 13.58 -5.00 -23.09
N ARG A 77 14.81 -4.60 -23.43
CA ARG A 77 15.89 -4.45 -22.45
C ARG A 77 15.62 -3.33 -21.44
N HIS A 78 14.90 -2.27 -21.84
CA HIS A 78 14.55 -1.17 -20.94
C HIS A 78 13.40 -1.56 -20.02
N ASP A 79 12.43 -2.34 -20.50
CA ASP A 79 11.36 -2.88 -19.64
C ASP A 79 11.96 -3.80 -18.55
N TYR A 80 12.92 -4.64 -18.93
CA TYR A 80 13.63 -5.49 -17.96
C TYR A 80 14.51 -4.68 -17.00
N TYR A 81 15.22 -3.66 -17.48
CA TYR A 81 16.00 -2.76 -16.63
C TYR A 81 15.11 -2.04 -15.61
N PHE A 82 13.95 -1.53 -16.05
CA PHE A 82 12.97 -0.90 -15.17
C PHE A 82 12.47 -1.87 -14.08
N LEU A 83 12.18 -3.13 -14.42
CA LEU A 83 11.83 -4.17 -13.43
C LEU A 83 12.95 -4.34 -12.37
N LEU A 84 14.21 -4.37 -12.79
CA LEU A 84 15.34 -4.50 -11.86
C LEU A 84 15.45 -3.29 -10.93
N GLU A 85 15.22 -2.07 -11.42
CA GLU A 85 15.20 -0.87 -10.59
C GLU A 85 14.10 -0.93 -9.53
N GLN A 86 12.90 -1.38 -9.92
CA GLN A 86 11.78 -1.58 -8.97
C GLN A 86 12.15 -2.63 -7.91
N LEU A 87 12.74 -3.75 -8.30
CA LEU A 87 13.19 -4.79 -7.37
C LEU A 87 14.22 -4.27 -6.35
N VAL A 88 15.16 -3.43 -6.79
CA VAL A 88 16.15 -2.80 -5.91
C VAL A 88 15.49 -1.83 -4.95
N ALA A 89 14.57 -0.98 -5.42
CA ALA A 89 13.84 -0.04 -4.59
C ALA A 89 13.03 -0.77 -3.50
N GLU A 90 12.26 -1.77 -3.88
CA GLU A 90 11.41 -2.57 -2.98
C GLU A 90 12.26 -3.35 -1.96
N TYR A 91 13.40 -3.92 -2.38
CA TYR A 91 14.30 -4.61 -1.45
C TYR A 91 14.95 -3.63 -0.47
N ASN A 92 15.29 -2.42 -0.93
CA ASN A 92 15.80 -1.36 -0.08
C ASN A 92 14.75 -0.93 0.97
N HIS A 93 13.47 -0.85 0.61
CA HIS A 93 12.38 -0.57 1.57
C HIS A 93 12.34 -1.61 2.69
N PHE A 94 12.43 -2.89 2.32
CA PHE A 94 12.52 -3.98 3.29
C PHE A 94 13.74 -3.84 4.22
N VAL A 95 14.94 -3.63 3.67
CA VAL A 95 16.19 -3.50 4.45
C VAL A 95 16.10 -2.36 5.45
N MET A 96 15.65 -1.19 5.01
CA MET A 96 15.54 -0.02 5.87
C MET A 96 14.53 -0.20 7.00
N LEU A 97 13.37 -0.82 6.72
CA LEU A 97 12.38 -1.15 7.75
C LEU A 97 12.89 -2.22 8.71
N ALA A 98 13.66 -3.19 8.22
CA ALA A 98 14.29 -4.24 9.01
C ALA A 98 15.28 -3.63 10.01
N ASP A 99 16.13 -2.70 9.56
CA ASP A 99 17.09 -1.99 10.42
C ASP A 99 16.39 -1.25 11.58
N VAL A 100 15.22 -0.66 11.32
CA VAL A 100 14.43 -0.02 12.38
C VAL A 100 13.91 -1.06 13.37
N LEU A 101 13.41 -2.19 12.89
CA LEU A 101 12.94 -3.27 13.77
C LEU A 101 14.08 -3.86 14.59
N GLU A 102 15.25 -4.10 14.00
CA GLU A 102 16.43 -4.59 14.70
C GLU A 102 16.89 -3.61 15.78
N TYR A 103 16.89 -2.32 15.48
CA TYR A 103 17.16 -1.28 16.47
C TYR A 103 16.14 -1.31 17.62
N VAL A 104 14.86 -1.54 17.32
CA VAL A 104 13.77 -1.65 18.31
C VAL A 104 13.89 -2.94 19.13
N GLN A 105 14.31 -4.06 18.55
CA GLN A 105 14.44 -5.34 19.25
C GLN A 105 15.80 -5.53 19.94
N GLY A 106 16.82 -4.75 19.58
CA GLY A 106 18.18 -4.90 20.10
C GLY A 106 18.90 -6.16 19.59
N ARG A 107 18.42 -6.76 18.50
CA ARG A 107 19.01 -7.96 17.88
C ARG A 107 18.67 -8.04 16.41
N LYS A 108 19.38 -8.90 15.68
CA LYS A 108 19.04 -9.28 14.30
C LYS A 108 17.67 -9.94 14.23
N ILE A 109 16.94 -9.66 13.15
CA ILE A 109 15.64 -10.27 12.87
C ILE A 109 15.77 -11.51 11.98
N SER A 110 14.73 -12.33 12.01
CA SER A 110 14.58 -13.51 11.16
C SER A 110 13.16 -13.56 10.57
N LYS A 111 12.92 -14.45 9.60
CA LYS A 111 11.57 -14.66 9.03
C LYS A 111 10.51 -14.98 10.10
N ARG A 112 10.90 -15.63 11.21
CA ARG A 112 9.99 -15.98 12.32
C ARG A 112 9.53 -14.77 13.12
N ASP A 113 10.22 -13.64 13.01
CA ASP A 113 9.80 -12.39 13.63
C ASP A 113 8.63 -11.77 12.88
N LEU A 114 8.49 -12.02 11.59
CA LEU A 114 7.45 -11.41 10.76
C LEU A 114 6.09 -12.07 10.97
N LYS A 115 5.01 -11.29 10.95
CA LYS A 115 3.67 -11.79 11.27
C LYS A 115 2.61 -11.29 10.30
N GLN A 116 1.90 -12.23 9.68
CA GLN A 116 0.64 -11.91 8.99
C GLN A 116 -0.44 -11.64 10.03
N LEU A 117 -1.11 -10.50 9.90
CA LEU A 117 -2.27 -10.17 10.74
C LEU A 117 -3.59 -10.62 10.08
N PRO A 118 -4.65 -10.89 10.85
CA PRO A 118 -5.94 -11.31 10.31
C PRO A 118 -6.52 -10.41 9.22
N GLN A 119 -6.47 -9.08 9.39
CA GLN A 119 -6.99 -8.14 8.39
C GLN A 119 -6.09 -8.06 7.15
N GLU A 120 -4.79 -8.33 7.28
CA GLU A 120 -3.88 -8.49 6.14
C GLU A 120 -4.24 -9.73 5.33
N LYS A 121 -4.55 -10.85 5.98
CA LYS A 121 -5.02 -12.06 5.30
C LYS A 121 -6.32 -11.78 4.51
N LYS A 122 -7.29 -11.13 5.14
CA LYS A 122 -8.56 -10.74 4.49
C LYS A 122 -8.33 -9.82 3.28
N LEU A 123 -7.42 -8.86 3.39
CA LEU A 123 -7.03 -8.00 2.26
C LEU A 123 -6.48 -8.82 1.09
N GLY A 124 -5.57 -9.76 1.38
CA GLY A 124 -5.04 -10.67 0.37
C GLY A 124 -6.13 -11.52 -0.29
N ASP A 125 -7.10 -12.03 0.49
CA ASP A 125 -8.22 -12.82 -0.02
C ASP A 125 -9.13 -12.00 -0.96
N ILE A 126 -9.44 -10.76 -0.60
CA ILE A 126 -10.23 -9.84 -1.44
C ILE A 126 -9.49 -9.51 -2.74
N ARG A 127 -8.19 -9.17 -2.66
CA ARG A 127 -7.38 -8.87 -3.84
C ARG A 127 -7.31 -10.05 -4.79
N ARG A 128 -7.05 -11.26 -4.28
CA ARG A 128 -7.10 -12.51 -5.06
C ARG A 128 -8.42 -12.70 -5.78
N ASN A 129 -9.53 -12.44 -5.09
CA ASN A 129 -10.84 -12.59 -5.70
C ASN A 129 -10.97 -11.64 -6.91
N TYR A 130 -10.67 -10.34 -6.76
CA TYR A 130 -10.74 -9.39 -7.87
C TYR A 130 -9.76 -9.70 -9.01
N VAL A 131 -8.55 -10.15 -8.70
CA VAL A 131 -7.57 -10.56 -9.72
C VAL A 131 -8.06 -11.77 -10.52
N LYS A 132 -8.72 -12.73 -9.86
CA LYS A 132 -9.22 -13.96 -10.49
C LYS A 132 -10.55 -13.77 -11.23
N THR A 133 -11.50 -13.06 -10.63
CA THR A 133 -12.90 -13.01 -11.11
C THR A 133 -13.29 -11.64 -11.68
N GLY A 134 -12.59 -10.57 -11.32
CA GLY A 134 -12.94 -9.19 -11.70
C GLY A 134 -12.46 -8.76 -13.10
N GLY A 135 -11.82 -9.67 -13.85
CA GLY A 135 -11.27 -9.37 -15.17
C GLY A 135 -10.25 -8.22 -15.13
N ALA A 136 -10.12 -7.49 -16.24
CA ALA A 136 -9.14 -6.42 -16.36
C ALA A 136 -9.44 -5.22 -15.42
N ILE A 137 -10.73 -4.92 -15.19
CA ILE A 137 -11.17 -3.85 -14.28
C ILE A 137 -10.84 -4.17 -12.83
N GLY A 138 -11.13 -5.40 -12.37
CA GLY A 138 -10.81 -5.81 -11.00
C GLY A 138 -9.31 -5.78 -10.71
N LYS A 139 -8.48 -6.23 -11.67
CA LYS A 139 -7.02 -6.13 -11.56
C LYS A 139 -6.53 -4.68 -11.45
N ALA A 140 -7.06 -3.79 -12.28
CA ALA A 140 -6.72 -2.37 -12.22
C ALA A 140 -7.17 -1.71 -10.90
N ALA A 141 -8.35 -2.10 -10.38
CA ALA A 141 -8.85 -1.62 -9.08
C ALA A 141 -7.93 -2.05 -7.92
N VAL A 142 -7.36 -3.26 -7.98
CA VAL A 142 -6.36 -3.71 -7.01
C VAL A 142 -5.07 -2.88 -7.14
N GLY A 143 -4.57 -2.67 -8.35
CA GLY A 143 -3.32 -1.92 -8.59
C GLY A 143 -3.38 -0.47 -8.10
N ILE A 144 -4.45 0.28 -8.44
CA ILE A 144 -4.59 1.68 -8.00
C ILE A 144 -4.72 1.83 -6.47
N THR A 145 -5.27 0.83 -5.79
CA THR A 145 -5.43 0.84 -4.33
C THR A 145 -4.25 0.19 -3.60
N GLU A 146 -3.25 -0.32 -4.31
CA GLU A 146 -2.18 -1.14 -3.75
C GLU A 146 -1.31 -0.38 -2.75
N GLY A 147 -0.91 0.84 -3.09
CA GLY A 147 -0.06 1.70 -2.26
C GLY A 147 -0.81 2.56 -1.23
N GLY A 148 -2.15 2.48 -1.16
CA GLY A 148 -2.94 3.34 -0.27
C GLY A 148 -2.68 4.84 -0.44
N GLY A 149 -2.36 5.26 -1.68
CA GLY A 149 -2.02 6.66 -2.00
C GLY A 149 -0.82 7.19 -1.22
N THR A 150 0.09 6.32 -0.75
CA THR A 150 1.25 6.67 0.10
C THR A 150 0.90 7.29 1.46
N ALA A 151 -0.35 7.17 1.92
CA ALA A 151 -0.89 7.87 3.09
C ALA A 151 -0.05 7.64 4.36
N LEU A 152 0.35 6.39 4.61
CA LEU A 152 1.22 6.03 5.74
C LEU A 152 2.56 6.75 5.65
N PHE A 153 3.23 6.67 4.51
CA PHE A 153 4.58 7.20 4.31
C PHE A 153 4.59 8.73 4.39
N ARG A 154 3.54 9.37 3.88
CA ARG A 154 3.31 10.81 3.99
C ARG A 154 3.23 11.29 5.45
N VAL A 155 2.64 10.51 6.35
CA VAL A 155 2.62 10.81 7.79
C VAL A 155 3.99 10.47 8.41
N GLY A 156 4.50 9.28 8.13
CA GLY A 156 5.73 8.76 8.71
C GLY A 156 6.96 9.64 8.44
N LYS A 157 7.10 10.19 7.23
CA LYS A 157 8.26 11.01 6.84
C LYS A 157 8.43 12.29 7.67
N ASN A 158 7.37 12.73 8.36
CA ASN A 158 7.37 13.95 9.16
C ASN A 158 7.48 13.66 10.67
N LEU A 159 7.73 12.41 11.08
CA LEU A 159 7.88 12.07 12.50
C LEU A 159 9.11 12.75 13.11
N LYS A 160 8.97 13.14 14.38
CA LYS A 160 10.00 13.81 15.18
C LYS A 160 10.06 13.17 16.57
N GLY A 161 11.04 13.60 17.37
CA GLY A 161 11.20 13.16 18.75
C GLY A 161 12.20 12.01 18.88
N SER A 162 11.74 10.85 19.38
CA SER A 162 12.59 9.70 19.72
C SER A 162 13.48 9.24 18.56
N ARG A 163 14.58 8.54 18.88
CA ARG A 163 15.45 7.94 17.86
C ARG A 163 14.69 6.99 16.93
N ILE A 164 13.74 6.21 17.47
CA ILE A 164 12.89 5.29 16.67
C ILE A 164 12.08 6.08 15.65
N ASN A 165 11.46 7.20 16.06
CA ASN A 165 10.69 8.07 15.18
C ASN A 165 11.56 8.72 14.11
N GLN A 166 12.78 9.15 14.45
CA GLN A 166 13.71 9.72 13.48
C GLN A 166 14.17 8.69 12.44
N MET A 167 14.47 7.46 12.87
CA MET A 167 14.80 6.36 11.95
C MET A 167 13.60 6.04 11.06
N THR A 168 12.42 5.87 11.64
CA THR A 168 11.17 5.65 10.90
C THR A 168 10.93 6.76 9.89
N ALA A 169 11.11 8.03 10.27
CA ALA A 169 10.91 9.17 9.36
C ALA A 169 11.83 9.11 8.15
N LYS A 170 13.10 8.75 8.34
CA LYS A 170 14.07 8.62 7.24
C LYS A 170 13.63 7.54 6.25
N VAL A 171 13.25 6.36 6.76
CA VAL A 171 12.79 5.24 5.93
C VAL A 171 11.52 5.62 5.18
N MET A 172 10.50 6.13 5.89
CA MET A 172 9.24 6.52 5.28
C MET A 172 9.39 7.68 4.30
N LYS A 173 10.42 8.52 4.43
CA LYS A 173 10.73 9.56 3.44
C LYS A 173 11.19 8.95 2.12
N VAL A 174 12.12 7.99 2.16
CA VAL A 174 12.62 7.31 0.95
C VAL A 174 11.47 6.60 0.25
N ILE A 175 10.71 5.77 0.98
CA ILE A 175 9.56 5.05 0.42
C ILE A 175 8.53 6.04 -0.16
N TRP A 176 8.27 7.15 0.52
CA TRP A 176 7.35 8.16 -0.02
C TRP A 176 7.87 8.81 -1.30
N GLU A 177 9.17 9.11 -1.40
CA GLU A 177 9.76 9.71 -2.60
C GLU A 177 9.68 8.75 -3.80
N ASP A 178 9.85 7.45 -3.57
CA ASP A 178 9.72 6.41 -4.60
C ASP A 178 8.25 6.23 -5.02
N GLU A 179 7.30 6.21 -4.08
CA GLU A 179 5.90 5.82 -4.35
C GLU A 179 4.94 6.97 -4.70
N LYS A 180 5.29 8.23 -4.40
CA LYS A 180 4.32 9.36 -4.38
C LYS A 180 3.61 9.61 -5.69
N ASP A 181 4.17 9.19 -6.83
CA ASP A 181 3.59 9.43 -8.15
C ASP A 181 2.98 8.14 -8.76
N HIS A 182 3.21 6.97 -8.15
CA HIS A 182 2.75 5.68 -8.68
C HIS A 182 1.23 5.57 -8.76
N TYR A 183 0.50 6.09 -7.78
CA TYR A 183 -0.97 6.02 -7.81
C TYR A 183 -1.58 6.84 -8.96
N MET A 184 -0.93 7.91 -9.41
CA MET A 184 -1.41 8.71 -10.55
C MET A 184 -1.24 7.95 -11.87
N VAL A 185 -0.11 7.27 -12.04
CA VAL A 185 0.12 6.40 -13.20
C VAL A 185 -0.90 5.27 -13.26
N GLN A 186 -1.15 4.61 -12.13
CA GLN A 186 -2.17 3.56 -12.03
C GLN A 186 -3.59 4.11 -12.30
N ALA A 187 -3.89 5.32 -11.82
CA ALA A 187 -5.17 5.97 -12.09
C ALA A 187 -5.38 6.30 -13.57
N ASP A 188 -4.35 6.76 -14.27
CA ASP A 188 -4.40 7.03 -15.71
C ASP A 188 -4.61 5.73 -16.51
N ILE A 189 -3.87 4.66 -16.18
CA ILE A 189 -4.04 3.33 -16.78
C ILE A 189 -5.48 2.84 -16.55
N ALA A 190 -5.97 2.88 -15.31
CA ALA A 190 -7.34 2.46 -14.98
C ALA A 190 -8.40 3.31 -15.71
N ALA A 191 -8.18 4.63 -15.82
CA ALA A 191 -9.10 5.54 -16.51
C ALA A 191 -9.26 5.21 -18.00
N LYS A 192 -8.17 4.77 -18.68
CA LYS A 192 -8.19 4.32 -20.08
C LYS A 192 -8.99 3.04 -20.29
N MET A 193 -9.16 2.21 -19.26
CA MET A 193 -9.91 0.96 -19.32
C MET A 193 -11.43 1.16 -19.20
N ILE A 194 -11.87 2.28 -18.66
CA ILE A 194 -13.28 2.60 -18.43
C ILE A 194 -13.91 3.08 -19.74
N LYS A 195 -14.80 2.29 -20.35
CA LYS A 195 -15.45 2.65 -21.62
C LYS A 195 -16.82 3.29 -21.41
N ASN A 196 -17.52 2.89 -20.36
CA ASN A 196 -18.88 3.33 -20.06
C ASN A 196 -19.12 3.50 -18.55
N LYS A 197 -20.35 3.90 -18.18
CA LYS A 197 -20.75 4.10 -16.77
C LYS A 197 -20.74 2.80 -15.95
N ALA A 198 -21.03 1.66 -16.56
CA ALA A 198 -21.00 0.37 -15.87
C ALA A 198 -19.57 -0.04 -15.50
N ASP A 199 -18.59 0.22 -16.38
CA ASP A 199 -17.18 -0.01 -16.09
C ASP A 199 -16.69 0.87 -14.93
N MET A 200 -17.07 2.16 -14.95
CA MET A 200 -16.76 3.09 -13.85
C MET A 200 -17.33 2.57 -12.52
N LYS A 201 -18.61 2.19 -12.52
CA LYS A 201 -19.27 1.67 -11.30
C LYS A 201 -18.55 0.43 -10.76
N LYS A 202 -18.24 -0.55 -11.62
CA LYS A 202 -17.51 -1.77 -11.23
C LYS A 202 -16.12 -1.46 -10.66
N MET A 203 -15.40 -0.52 -11.28
CA MET A 203 -14.09 -0.07 -10.80
C MET A 203 -14.21 0.54 -9.40
N GLN A 204 -15.16 1.46 -9.21
CA GLN A 204 -15.37 2.14 -7.93
C GLN A 204 -15.80 1.17 -6.83
N GLU A 205 -16.69 0.22 -7.12
CA GLU A 205 -17.10 -0.82 -6.16
C GLU A 205 -15.89 -1.64 -5.69
N ALA A 206 -15.06 -2.13 -6.62
CA ALA A 206 -13.86 -2.88 -6.28
C ALA A 206 -12.83 -2.03 -5.51
N MET A 207 -12.64 -0.76 -5.90
CA MET A 207 -11.75 0.16 -5.21
C MET A 207 -12.22 0.44 -3.78
N VAL A 208 -13.52 0.64 -3.56
CA VAL A 208 -14.09 0.87 -2.23
C VAL A 208 -13.86 -0.34 -1.34
N ASP A 209 -14.13 -1.55 -1.83
CA ASP A 209 -13.97 -2.80 -1.07
C ASP A 209 -12.51 -3.01 -0.65
N VAL A 210 -11.58 -2.93 -1.61
CA VAL A 210 -10.14 -3.07 -1.31
C VAL A 210 -9.65 -1.95 -0.38
N SER A 211 -10.04 -0.70 -0.63
CA SER A 211 -9.59 0.44 0.19
C SER A 211 -10.12 0.37 1.61
N LEU A 212 -11.39 0.00 1.81
CA LEU A 212 -11.96 -0.17 3.14
C LEU A 212 -11.23 -1.27 3.92
N GLN A 213 -10.98 -2.42 3.27
CA GLN A 213 -10.22 -3.50 3.89
C GLN A 213 -8.78 -3.07 4.26
N ARG A 214 -8.15 -2.20 3.47
CA ARG A 214 -6.86 -1.60 3.83
C ARG A 214 -6.93 -0.74 5.08
N VAL A 215 -7.99 0.06 5.24
CA VAL A 215 -8.19 0.85 6.48
C VAL A 215 -8.26 -0.08 7.68
N TRP A 216 -9.03 -1.17 7.61
CA TRP A 216 -9.11 -2.15 8.70
C TRP A 216 -7.77 -2.82 8.99
N MET A 217 -7.03 -3.18 7.94
CA MET A 217 -5.70 -3.73 8.07
C MET A 217 -4.72 -2.75 8.72
N ARG A 218 -4.74 -1.47 8.34
CA ARG A 218 -3.93 -0.45 9.00
C ARG A 218 -4.33 -0.23 10.44
N ASN A 219 -5.63 -0.20 10.73
CA ASN A 219 -6.12 -0.02 12.09
C ASN A 219 -5.60 -1.16 12.98
N GLU A 220 -5.74 -2.42 12.54
CA GLU A 220 -5.20 -3.59 13.27
C GLU A 220 -3.68 -3.52 13.41
N MET A 221 -2.96 -3.21 12.33
CA MET A 221 -1.50 -3.12 12.35
C MET A 221 -1.00 -2.08 13.35
N PHE A 222 -1.76 -1.00 13.55
CA PHE A 222 -1.45 0.06 14.50
C PHE A 222 -2.12 -0.10 15.87
N LEU A 223 -2.53 -1.32 16.24
CA LEU A 223 -3.15 -1.63 17.54
C LEU A 223 -4.49 -0.92 17.78
N ASN A 224 -5.26 -0.73 16.71
CA ASN A 224 -6.61 -0.15 16.69
C ASN A 224 -6.71 1.23 17.38
N PRO A 225 -5.99 2.26 16.89
CA PRO A 225 -6.03 3.60 17.48
C PRO A 225 -7.35 4.34 17.20
N MET A 226 -8.22 3.76 16.38
CA MET A 226 -9.58 4.20 16.12
C MET A 226 -10.57 3.05 16.34
N THR A 227 -11.72 3.33 16.95
CA THR A 227 -12.83 2.36 16.99
C THR A 227 -13.47 2.20 15.61
N THR A 228 -14.30 1.17 15.43
CA THR A 228 -15.10 0.99 14.20
C THR A 228 -15.91 2.24 13.87
N ASP A 229 -16.67 2.76 14.84
CA ASP A 229 -17.50 3.96 14.68
C ASP A 229 -16.68 5.19 14.29
N GLU A 230 -15.47 5.34 14.85
CA GLU A 230 -14.57 6.43 14.50
C GLU A 230 -14.06 6.32 13.06
N VAL A 231 -13.70 5.12 12.61
CA VAL A 231 -13.26 4.87 11.23
C VAL A 231 -14.38 5.20 10.25
N GLU A 232 -15.57 4.64 10.48
CA GLU A 232 -16.74 4.84 9.60
C GLU A 232 -17.16 6.31 9.55
N SER A 233 -17.24 6.97 10.72
CA SER A 233 -17.59 8.38 10.82
C SER A 233 -16.55 9.28 10.13
N TYR A 234 -15.26 8.92 10.24
CA TYR A 234 -14.19 9.65 9.57
C TYR A 234 -14.33 9.54 8.05
N ILE A 235 -14.46 8.33 7.52
CA ILE A 235 -14.63 8.07 6.08
C ILE A 235 -15.86 8.82 5.56
N ALA A 236 -17.03 8.67 6.21
CA ALA A 236 -18.26 9.33 5.78
C ALA A 236 -18.14 10.85 5.73
N ARG A 237 -17.45 11.46 6.71
CA ARG A 237 -17.19 12.91 6.72
C ARG A 237 -16.25 13.32 5.58
N ARG A 238 -15.21 12.54 5.30
CA ARG A 238 -14.28 12.82 4.19
C ARG A 238 -14.96 12.68 2.83
N THR A 239 -15.78 11.64 2.63
CA THR A 239 -16.58 11.44 1.42
C THR A 239 -17.48 12.64 1.14
N ARG A 240 -18.23 13.13 2.15
CA ARG A 240 -19.05 14.35 2.01
C ARG A 240 -18.21 15.59 1.67
N ALA A 241 -17.06 15.75 2.31
CA ALA A 241 -16.19 16.89 2.07
C ALA A 241 -15.61 16.93 0.64
N ILE A 242 -15.35 15.77 0.03
CA ILE A 242 -14.87 15.66 -1.35
C ILE A 242 -16.01 15.90 -2.34
N ALA A 243 -17.20 15.33 -2.08
CA ALA A 243 -18.38 15.56 -2.90
C ALA A 243 -18.76 17.05 -2.98
N ASN A 244 -18.61 17.80 -1.88
CA ASN A 244 -18.89 19.24 -1.85
C ASN A 244 -17.84 20.11 -2.56
N ARG A 245 -16.71 19.54 -3.00
CA ARG A 245 -15.63 20.24 -3.72
C ARG A 245 -15.67 20.01 -5.24
N SER A 246 -16.44 19.01 -5.69
CA SER A 246 -16.51 18.52 -7.07
C SER A 246 -17.68 19.12 -7.82
#